data_AF-A8LPR5-F1
#
_entry.id   AF-A8LPR5-F1
#
_cell.length_a   1.000
_cell.length_b   1.000
_cell.length_c   1.000
_cell.angle_alpha   90.00
_cell.angle_beta   90.00
_cell.angle_gamma   90.00
#
_symmetry.space_group_name_H-M   'P 1'
#
loop_
_entity.id
_entity.type
_entity.pdbx_description
1 polymer ?
#
loop_
_entity_poly.entity_id
_entity_poly.type
_entity_poly.pdbx_seq_one_letter_code
_entity_poly.pdbx_strand_id
1 'polypeptide(L)' 'MFLALSAAVFTIYVANVVMGAVTNAPMFSDVTEMVILFIAAILFTVAILKAEAADPDRKDRNP' A
#
# COMPACT_ATOMS: atom_id res chain seq x y z
N MET A 1 0.08 -7.65 -9.83
CA MET A 1 -0.45 -6.32 -10.20
C MET A 1 -0.77 -5.45 -9.00
N PHE A 2 -1.71 -5.83 -8.11
CA PHE A 2 -2.06 -5.01 -6.93
C PHE A 2 -0.89 -4.76 -5.97
N LEU A 3 -0.01 -5.74 -5.78
CA LEU A 3 1.18 -5.60 -4.93
C LEU A 3 2.19 -4.56 -5.45
N ALA A 4 2.41 -4.53 -6.77
CA ALA A 4 3.29 -3.53 -7.38
C ALA A 4 2.69 -2.12 -7.28
N LEU A 5 1.37 -2.01 -7.45
CA LEU A 5 0.66 -0.75 -7.29
C LEU A 5 0.69 -0.25 -5.83
N SER A 6 0.44 -1.12 -4.85
CA SER A 6 0.52 -0.75 -3.43
C SER A 6 1.94 -0.31 -3.05
N ALA A 7 2.96 -1.01 -3.56
CA ALA A 7 4.36 -0.63 -3.35
C ALA A 7 4.66 0.75 -3.94
N ALA A 8 4.23 1.04 -5.17
CA ALA A 8 4.44 2.34 -5.80
C ALA A 8 3.78 3.48 -5.01
N VAL A 9 2.52 3.31 -4.60
CA VAL A 9 1.78 4.32 -3.81
C VAL A 9 2.45 4.53 -2.44
N PHE A 10 2.89 3.44 -1.79
CA PHE A 10 3.63 3.53 -0.54
C PHE A 10 4.96 4.26 -0.69
N THR A 11 5.71 4.02 -1.78
CA THR A 11 6.95 4.76 -2.08
C THR A 11 6.71 6.25 -2.25
N ILE A 12 5.62 6.66 -2.91
CA ILE A 12 5.25 8.08 -3.05
C ILE A 12 5.01 8.71 -1.67
N TYR A 13 4.27 8.03 -0.79
CA TYR A 13 4.04 8.48 0.59
C TYR A 13 5.38 8.65 1.33
N VAL A 14 6.24 7.63 1.33
CA VAL A 14 7.54 7.67 2.01
C VAL A 14 8.41 8.80 1.47
N ALA A 15 8.44 9.00 0.14
CA ALA A 15 9.20 10.08 -0.47
C ALA A 15 8.72 11.47 0.01
N ASN A 16 7.40 11.67 0.12
CA ASN A 16 6.86 12.93 0.63
C ASN A 16 7.20 13.16 2.10
N VAL A 17 7.06 12.13 2.95
CA VAL A 17 7.38 12.21 4.38
C VAL A 17 8.86 12.50 4.59
N VAL A 18 9.74 11.80 3.87
CA VAL A 18 11.19 12.04 3.95
C VAL A 18 11.54 13.44 3.48
N MET A 19 10.93 13.92 2.39
CA MET A 19 11.12 15.28 1.92
C MET A 19 10.66 16.30 2.97
N GLY A 20 9.45 16.16 3.50
CA GLY A 20 8.92 17.01 4.56
C GLY A 20 9.81 17.05 5.80
N ALA A 21 10.34 15.90 6.21
CA ALA A 21 11.22 15.80 7.37
C ALA A 21 12.60 16.45 7.15
N VAL A 22 13.15 16.40 5.94
CA VAL A 22 14.49 16.92 5.64
C VAL A 22 14.45 18.40 5.24
N THR A 23 13.46 18.81 4.45
CA THR A 23 13.39 20.17 3.88
C THR A 23 12.44 21.11 4.61
N ASN A 24 11.61 20.59 5.53
CA ASN A 24 10.47 21.31 6.12
C ASN A 24 9.46 21.85 5.08
N ALA A 25 9.48 21.30 3.86
CA ALA A 25 8.59 21.69 2.77
C ALA A 25 7.94 20.45 2.13
N PRO A 26 6.97 19.82 2.81
CA PRO A 26 6.24 18.69 2.24
C PRO A 26 5.40 19.14 1.03
N MET A 27 5.29 18.28 0.00
CA MET A 27 4.48 18.57 -1.19
C MET A 27 2.99 18.39 -0.91
N PHE A 28 2.61 17.42 -0.08
CA PHE A 28 1.23 17.17 0.33
C PHE A 28 0.96 17.65 1.76
N SER A 29 -0.30 17.98 2.05
CA SER A 29 -0.77 18.22 3.43
C SER A 29 -0.87 16.93 4.23
N ASP A 30 -0.77 17.00 5.56
CA ASP A 30 -0.90 15.85 6.48
C ASP A 30 -2.13 14.98 6.20
N VAL A 31 -3.29 15.61 5.95
CA VAL A 31 -4.53 14.88 5.66
C VAL A 31 -4.40 14.08 4.36
N THR A 32 -3.82 14.67 3.32
CA THR A 32 -3.59 14.02 2.04
C THR A 32 -2.61 12.85 2.17
N GLU A 33 -1.53 13.02 2.94
CA GLU A 33 -0.58 11.94 3.21
C GLU A 33 -1.25 10.73 3.86
N MET A 34 -2.09 10.97 4.88
CA MET A 34 -2.81 9.89 5.57
C MET A 34 -3.79 9.16 4.63
N VAL A 35 -4.45 9.87 3.71
CA VAL A 35 -5.31 9.27 2.69
C VAL A 35 -4.51 8.42 1.70
N ILE A 36 -3.33 8.88 1.27
CA ILE A 36 -2.45 8.11 0.37
C ILE A 36 -1.99 6.81 1.05
N LEU A 37 -1.57 6.89 2.32
CA LEU A 37 -1.15 5.71 3.08
C LEU A 37 -2.31 4.72 3.26
N PHE A 38 -3.52 5.23 3.49
CA PHE A 38 -4.72 4.40 3.60
C PHE A 38 -5.03 3.65 2.28
N ILE A 39 -4.92 4.33 1.14
CA ILE A 39 -5.08 3.69 -0.18
C ILE A 39 -4.02 2.61 -0.39
N ALA A 40 -2.76 2.87 -0.04
CA ALA A 40 -1.69 1.88 -0.12
C ALA A 40 -2.01 0.63 0.73
N ALA A 41 -2.52 0.82 1.94
CA ALA A 41 -2.91 -0.27 2.84
C ALA A 41 -4.08 -1.11 2.30
N ILE A 42 -5.09 -0.48 1.69
CA ILE A 42 -6.20 -1.19 1.04
C ILE A 42 -5.67 -2.02 -0.14
N LEU A 43 -4.86 -1.41 -1.01
CA LEU A 43 -4.30 -2.10 -2.18
C LEU A 43 -3.42 -3.29 -1.77
N PHE A 44 -2.63 -3.12 -0.71
CA PHE A 44 -1.82 -4.19 -0.15
C PHE A 44 -2.69 -5.33 0.40
N THR A 45 -3.71 -5.01 1.20
CA THR A 45 -4.67 -6.00 1.72
C THR A 45 -5.33 -6.79 0.58
N VAL A 46 -5.82 -6.10 -0.45
CA VAL A 46 -6.40 -6.73 -1.65
C VAL A 46 -5.38 -7.63 -2.35
N ALA A 47 -4.12 -7.19 -2.45
CA ALA A 47 -3.07 -8.00 -3.06
C ALA A 47 -2.84 -9.32 -2.31
N ILE A 48 -2.80 -9.27 -0.98
CA ILE A 48 -2.65 -10.45 -0.13
C ILE A 48 -3.87 -11.37 -0.24
N LEU A 49 -5.08 -10.85 -0.11
CA LEU A 49 -6.30 -11.66 -0.24
C LEU A 49 -6.40 -12.37 -1.60
N LYS A 50 -5.97 -11.69 -2.68
CA LYS A 50 -5.92 -12.32 -4.01
C LYS A 50 -4.82 -13.37 -4.13
N ALA A 51 -3.67 -13.18 -3.49
CA ALA A 51 -2.61 -14.16 -3.47
C ALA A 51 -3.05 -15.42 -2.70
N GLU A 52 -3.68 -15.23 -1.54
CA GLU A 52 -4.24 -16.33 -0.74
C GLU A 52 -5.39 -17.06 -1.45
N ALA A 53 -6.26 -16.35 -2.17
CA ALA A 53 -7.36 -16.98 -2.91
C ALA A 53 -6.88 -17.73 -4.17
N ALA A 54 -5.71 -17.37 -4.71
CA ALA A 54 -5.09 -18.05 -5.84
C ALA A 54 -4.23 -19.25 -5.41
N ASP A 55 -4.04 -19.47 -4.10
CA ASP A 55 -3.25 -20.57 -3.57
C ASP A 55 -4.02 -21.91 -3.71
N PRO A 56 -3.55 -22.86 -4.54
CA PRO A 56 -4.22 -24.13 -4.76
C PRO A 56 -4.27 -25.02 -3.52
N ASP A 57 -3.35 -24.88 -2.56
CA ASP A 57 -3.32 -25.67 -1.31
C ASP A 57 -4.55 -25.38 -0.42
N ARG A 58 -5.20 -24.23 -0.64
CA ARG A 58 -6.42 -23.84 0.07
C ARG A 58 -7.67 -24.53 -0.47
N LYS A 59 -7.66 -25.03 -1.72
CA LYS A 59 -8.81 -25.69 -2.35
C LYS A 59 -9.07 -27.09 -1.79
N ASP A 60 -8.04 -27.71 -1.24
CA ASP A 60 -8.04 -29.12 -0.85
C ASP A 60 -8.27 -29.31 0.67
N ARG A 61 -8.35 -28.20 1.41
CA ARG A 61 -8.47 -28.16 2.88
C ARG A 61 -9.87 -27.80 3.39
N ASN A 62 -10.88 -27.78 2.52
CA ASN A 62 -12.28 -27.67 2.91
C ASN A 62 -12.95 -29.06 2.83
N PRO A 63 -13.14 -29.78 3.96
CA PRO A 63 -13.96 -31.00 3.98
C PRO A 63 -15.43 -30.74 3.66
#